data_AF-A0A7R9ZKZ1-F1
#
_entry.id   AF-A0A7R9ZKZ1-F1
#
_cell.length_a   1.000
_cell.length_b   1.000
_cell.length_c   1.000
_cell.angle_alpha   90.00
_cell.angle_beta   90.00
_cell.angle_gamma   90.00
#
_symmetry.space_group_name_H-M   'P 1'
#
loop_
_entity.id
_entity.type
_entity.pdbx_description
1 polymer ?
#
loop_
_entity_poly.entity_id
_entity_poly.type
_entity_poly.pdbx_seq_one_letter_code
_entity_poly.pdbx_strand_id
1 'polypeptide(L)'
;ADIQLTVDHLLRPAASSGGTVDLNSIDWTAQEEGEIRKRLEDFKIENPPESDSVFVFPTRMGGRKRKLIHFVAASLELAHWSHGDKDSQKTVAVSRRGRRRRLQQQEGTCE
;
A
#
# COMPACT_ATOMS: atom_id res chain seq x y z
N ALA A 1 14.52 -52.67 10.87
CA ALA A 1 13.38 -51.83 10.45
C ALA A 1 13.37 -50.64 11.39
N ASP A 2 14.00 -49.55 10.97
CA ASP A 2 14.33 -48.42 11.82
C ASP A 2 13.89 -47.14 11.12
N ILE A 3 12.61 -46.82 11.26
CA ILE A 3 12.01 -45.58 10.73
C ILE A 3 11.45 -44.82 11.94
N GLN A 4 12.34 -44.31 12.79
CA GLN A 4 11.94 -43.60 14.02
C GLN A 4 12.74 -42.32 14.31
N LEU A 5 13.28 -41.62 13.32
CA LEU A 5 14.07 -40.42 13.61
C LEU A 5 13.99 -39.31 12.57
N THR A 6 12.80 -38.88 12.14
CA THR A 6 12.61 -37.55 11.51
C THR A 6 11.16 -37.03 11.59
N VAL A 7 10.57 -36.99 12.79
CA VAL A 7 9.38 -36.13 13.04
C VAL A 7 9.75 -34.80 13.72
N ASP A 8 11.02 -34.58 14.04
CA ASP A 8 11.50 -33.38 14.75
C ASP A 8 11.68 -32.13 13.85
N HIS A 9 11.31 -32.21 12.57
CA HIS A 9 11.38 -31.07 11.64
C HIS A 9 10.02 -30.48 11.27
N LEU A 10 8.91 -31.08 11.72
CA LEU A 10 7.55 -30.56 11.45
C LEU A 10 7.00 -29.67 12.58
N LEU A 11 7.70 -29.58 13.71
CA LEU A 11 7.31 -28.77 14.87
C LEU A 11 8.39 -27.79 15.32
N ARG A 12 9.39 -27.51 14.49
CA ARG A 12 10.29 -26.38 14.70
C ARG A 12 9.67 -25.16 14.03
N PRO A 13 9.07 -24.21 14.77
CA PRO A 13 8.80 -22.91 14.19
C PRO A 13 10.14 -22.37 13.74
N ALA A 14 10.28 -22.16 12.43
CA ALA A 14 11.36 -21.36 11.92
C ALA A 14 11.24 -20.01 12.62
N ALA A 15 12.11 -19.80 13.61
CA ALA A 15 12.55 -18.48 14.00
C ALA A 15 13.29 -17.89 12.79
N SER A 16 12.54 -17.58 11.73
CA SER A 16 12.91 -16.59 10.74
C SER A 16 12.78 -15.28 11.47
N SER A 17 13.95 -14.77 11.86
CA SER A 17 14.21 -13.44 12.37
C SER A 17 13.14 -12.42 12.03
N GLY A 18 12.30 -12.15 13.03
CA GLY A 18 12.04 -10.79 13.50
C GLY A 18 11.47 -9.84 12.46
N GLY A 19 10.17 -9.94 12.25
CA GLY A 19 9.42 -8.95 11.50
C GLY A 19 7.95 -9.28 11.36
N THR A 20 7.29 -9.78 12.41
CA THR A 20 5.85 -9.50 12.54
C THR A 20 5.76 -7.99 12.71
N VAL A 21 5.74 -7.26 11.59
CA VAL A 21 5.30 -5.87 11.60
C VAL A 21 3.91 -5.94 12.16
N ASP A 22 3.77 -5.47 13.40
CA ASP A 22 2.49 -5.28 14.03
C ASP A 22 1.70 -4.34 13.08
N LEU A 23 0.90 -4.93 12.19
CA LEU A 23 0.10 -4.19 11.20
C LEU A 23 -0.90 -3.25 11.89
N ASN A 24 -1.04 -3.37 13.21
CA ASN A 24 -1.92 -2.58 14.06
C ASN A 24 -1.24 -1.49 14.87
N SER A 25 0.09 -1.29 14.76
CA SER A 25 0.67 -0.03 15.24
C SER A 25 0.43 1.04 14.17
N ILE A 26 -0.82 1.51 14.11
CA ILE A 26 -1.20 2.64 13.26
C ILE A 26 -0.41 3.84 13.77
N ASP A 27 0.70 4.13 13.10
CA ASP A 27 1.65 5.14 13.54
C ASP A 27 1.08 6.57 13.46
N TRP A 28 -0.04 6.82 12.76
CA TRP A 28 -0.59 8.16 12.54
C TRP A 28 -1.78 8.51 13.44
N THR A 29 -1.94 9.80 13.70
CA THR A 29 -3.09 10.33 14.46
C THR A 29 -4.35 10.40 13.60
N ALA A 30 -5.53 10.38 14.25
CA ALA A 30 -6.81 10.58 13.57
C ALA A 30 -6.90 11.94 12.88
N GLN A 31 -6.22 12.96 13.42
CA GLN A 31 -6.14 14.29 12.80
C GLN A 31 -5.37 14.23 11.47
N GLU A 32 -4.18 13.63 11.45
CA GLU A 32 -3.38 13.47 10.23
C GLU A 32 -4.16 12.69 9.16
N GLU A 33 -4.83 11.60 9.57
CA GLU A 33 -5.66 10.84 8.66
C GLU A 33 -6.83 11.67 8.11
N GLY A 34 -7.52 12.42 8.96
CA GLY A 34 -8.63 13.29 8.57
C GLY A 34 -8.21 14.38 7.59
N GLU A 35 -7.03 15.00 7.78
CA GLU A 35 -6.49 16.00 6.87
C GLU A 35 -6.19 15.43 5.48
N ILE A 36 -5.55 14.26 5.43
CA ILE A 36 -5.25 13.58 4.15
C ILE A 36 -6.53 13.10 3.47
N ARG A 37 -7.49 12.56 4.25
CA ARG A 37 -8.79 12.11 3.75
C ARG A 37 -9.56 13.25 3.12
N LYS A 38 -9.71 14.37 3.83
CA LYS A 38 -10.41 15.55 3.31
C LYS A 38 -9.81 16.02 1.98
N ARG A 39 -8.48 16.11 1.89
CA ARG A 39 -7.80 16.51 0.64
C ARG A 39 -8.09 15.58 -0.53
N LEU A 40 -8.16 14.27 -0.28
CA LEU A 40 -8.45 13.28 -1.32
C LEU A 40 -9.94 13.22 -1.68
N GLU A 41 -10.83 13.51 -0.73
CA GLU A 41 -12.27 13.67 -0.97
C GLU A 41 -12.55 14.92 -1.80
N ASP A 42 -11.95 16.06 -1.47
CA ASP A 42 -12.03 17.30 -2.25
C ASP A 42 -11.54 17.04 -3.68
N PHE A 43 -10.39 16.37 -3.85
CA PHE A 43 -9.91 15.94 -5.15
C PHE A 43 -10.91 15.06 -5.91
N LYS A 44 -11.61 14.14 -5.23
CA LYS A 44 -12.67 13.31 -5.85
C LYS A 44 -13.86 14.15 -6.29
N ILE A 45 -14.25 15.16 -5.52
CA ILE A 45 -15.40 16.01 -5.83
C ILE A 45 -15.08 16.90 -7.05
N GLU A 46 -13.89 17.50 -7.06
CA GLU A 46 -13.46 18.44 -8.10
C GLU A 46 -13.18 17.76 -9.45
N ASN A 47 -12.81 16.48 -9.45
CA ASN A 47 -12.38 15.77 -10.65
C ASN A 47 -13.34 14.61 -10.90
N PRO A 48 -14.12 14.56 -11.99
CA PRO A 48 -15.01 13.43 -12.28
C PRO A 48 -14.21 12.16 -12.66
N PRO A 49 -14.85 10.97 -12.69
CA PRO A 49 -14.20 9.70 -13.04
C PRO A 49 -13.54 9.69 -14.42
N GLU A 50 -14.08 10.44 -15.38
CA GLU A 50 -13.51 10.56 -16.73
C GLU A 50 -12.28 11.49 -16.78
N SER A 51 -12.01 12.23 -15.70
CA SER A 51 -10.85 13.11 -15.64
C SER A 51 -9.56 12.31 -15.44
N ASP A 52 -8.57 12.58 -16.30
CA ASP A 52 -7.20 12.07 -16.18
C ASP A 52 -6.36 12.84 -15.14
N SER A 53 -7.01 13.59 -14.24
CA SER A 53 -6.35 14.34 -13.19
C SER A 53 -5.50 13.46 -12.28
N VAL A 54 -4.32 13.97 -11.93
CA VAL A 54 -3.38 13.38 -10.98
C VAL A 54 -3.08 14.40 -9.90
N PHE A 55 -3.27 14.00 -8.64
CA PHE A 55 -2.86 14.77 -7.48
C PHE A 55 -1.53 14.24 -6.96
N VAL A 56 -0.50 15.09 -6.91
CA VAL A 56 0.84 14.71 -6.46
C VAL A 56 1.14 15.37 -5.12
N PHE A 57 1.42 14.55 -4.11
CA PHE A 57 1.85 15.04 -2.82
C PHE A 57 3.31 15.53 -2.85
N PRO A 58 3.67 16.51 -2.01
CA PRO A 58 5.04 17.02 -1.91
C PRO A 58 6.08 15.94 -1.61
N THR A 59 7.33 16.19 -2.01
CA THR A 59 8.50 15.39 -1.62
C THR A 59 8.80 15.52 -0.12
N ARG A 60 9.70 14.69 0.40
CA ARG A 60 10.25 14.78 1.77
C ARG A 60 9.22 14.63 2.90
N MET A 61 8.05 14.04 2.66
CA MET A 61 7.05 13.80 3.71
C MET A 61 7.39 12.62 4.65
N GLY A 62 8.49 11.92 4.41
CA GLY A 62 8.89 10.74 5.19
C GLY A 62 8.04 9.50 4.90
N GLY A 63 8.59 8.32 5.21
CA GLY A 63 7.94 7.04 4.90
C GLY A 63 6.56 6.85 5.53
N ARG A 64 6.39 7.29 6.79
CA ARG A 64 5.13 7.21 7.52
C ARG A 64 3.99 7.97 6.83
N LYS A 65 4.19 9.25 6.48
CA LYS A 65 3.13 10.02 5.82
C LYS A 65 2.80 9.48 4.43
N ARG A 66 3.80 8.99 3.69
CA ARG A 66 3.55 8.33 2.39
C ARG A 66 2.72 7.05 2.56
N LYS A 67 2.97 6.24 3.59
CA LYS A 67 2.13 5.07 3.93
C LYS A 67 0.70 5.48 4.28
N LEU A 68 0.52 6.53 5.09
CA LEU A 68 -0.80 7.09 5.41
C LEU A 68 -1.56 7.48 4.15
N ILE A 69 -0.91 8.15 3.20
CA ILE A 69 -1.56 8.54 1.93
C ILE A 69 -1.98 7.33 1.12
N HIS A 70 -1.13 6.31 1.01
CA HIS A 70 -1.49 5.06 0.34
C HIS A 70 -2.69 4.38 1.02
N PHE A 71 -2.71 4.34 2.35
CA PHE A 71 -3.80 3.78 3.12
C PHE A 71 -5.12 4.52 2.87
N VAL A 72 -5.13 5.84 2.97
CA VAL A 72 -6.34 6.65 2.74
C VAL A 72 -6.80 6.60 1.28
N ALA A 73 -5.87 6.67 0.33
CA ALA A 73 -6.19 6.57 -1.10
C ALA A 73 -6.82 5.20 -1.45
N ALA A 74 -6.32 4.11 -0.86
CA ALA A 74 -6.91 2.78 -1.02
C ALA A 74 -8.34 2.72 -0.47
N SER A 75 -8.58 3.27 0.72
CA SER A 75 -9.91 3.34 1.34
C SER A 75 -10.91 4.18 0.53
N LEU A 76 -10.42 5.14 -0.25
CA LEU A 76 -11.23 5.97 -1.15
C LEU A 76 -11.33 5.43 -2.59
N GLU A 77 -10.80 4.22 -2.83
CA GLU A 77 -10.76 3.55 -4.13
C GLU A 77 -10.05 4.36 -5.24
N LEU A 78 -9.03 5.12 -4.86
CA LEU A 78 -8.19 5.88 -5.78
C LEU A 78 -6.97 5.07 -6.23
N ALA A 79 -6.56 5.24 -7.48
CA ALA A 79 -5.26 4.72 -7.93
C ALA A 79 -4.14 5.51 -7.26
N HIS A 80 -3.11 4.83 -6.77
CA HIS A 80 -1.99 5.47 -6.10
C HIS A 80 -0.66 4.80 -6.43
N TRP A 81 0.41 5.59 -6.55
CA TRP A 81 1.76 5.08 -6.75
C TRP A 81 2.80 6.04 -6.18
N SER A 82 3.96 5.51 -5.81
CA SER A 82 5.11 6.33 -5.44
C SER A 82 5.98 6.62 -6.67
N HIS A 83 6.61 7.79 -6.73
CA HIS A 83 7.58 8.14 -7.75
C HIS A 83 8.87 8.68 -7.10
N GLY A 84 10.03 8.45 -7.72
CA GLY A 84 11.35 8.91 -7.27
C GLY A 84 12.20 7.81 -6.61
N ASP A 85 13.50 7.83 -6.92
CA ASP A 85 14.45 6.80 -6.47
C ASP A 85 14.88 7.01 -5.01
N LYS A 86 15.32 8.22 -4.68
CA LYS A 86 15.84 8.58 -3.35
C LYS A 86 14.71 9.01 -2.42
N ASP A 87 14.81 8.69 -1.13
CA ASP A 87 13.76 9.03 -0.15
C ASP A 87 13.40 10.52 -0.14
N SER A 88 14.38 11.40 -0.30
CA SER A 88 14.21 12.85 -0.37
C SER A 88 13.46 13.33 -1.62
N GLN A 89 13.41 12.51 -2.66
CA GLN A 89 12.71 12.76 -3.92
C GLN A 89 11.38 11.99 -4.01
N LYS A 90 11.11 11.06 -3.08
CA LYS A 90 9.92 10.23 -3.12
C LYS A 90 8.66 11.08 -2.92
N THR A 91 7.79 11.05 -3.92
CA THR A 91 6.42 11.59 -3.89
C THR A 91 5.40 10.46 -3.93
N VAL A 92 4.15 10.78 -3.60
CA VAL A 92 3.00 9.90 -3.81
C VAL A 92 2.05 10.61 -4.76
N ALA A 93 1.68 9.95 -5.83
CA ALA A 93 0.69 10.43 -6.78
C ALA A 93 -0.60 9.61 -6.64
N VAL A 94 -1.73 10.29 -6.80
CA VAL A 94 -3.08 9.72 -6.69
C VAL A 94 -3.90 10.15 -7.91
N SER A 95 -4.74 9.26 -8.44
CA SER A 95 -5.64 9.56 -9.54
C SER A 95 -6.97 8.84 -9.37
N ARG A 96 -8.05 9.45 -9.88
CA ARG A 96 -9.37 8.80 -9.95
C ARG A 96 -9.43 7.70 -10.98
N ARG A 97 -8.68 7.84 -12.07
CA ARG A 97 -8.63 6.80 -13.09
C ARG A 97 -7.86 5.65 -12.49
N GLY A 98 -8.60 4.64 -12.07
CA GLY A 98 -8.06 3.32 -11.82
C GLY A 98 -7.23 2.92 -13.03
N ARG A 99 -5.90 3.00 -12.95
CA ARG A 99 -5.04 2.07 -13.70
C ARG A 99 -5.19 0.65 -13.14
N ARG A 100 -6.38 0.28 -12.66
CA ARG A 100 -6.78 -1.11 -12.47
C ARG A 100 -6.89 -1.69 -13.87
N ARG A 101 -5.76 -2.23 -14.31
CA ARG A 101 -5.67 -3.51 -15.01
C ARG A 101 -6.79 -3.72 -16.04
N ARG A 102 -6.51 -3.30 -17.28
CA ARG A 102 -6.91 -4.10 -18.46
C ARG A 102 -6.02 -5.35 -18.65
N LEU A 103 -5.20 -5.70 -17.64
CA LEU A 103 -4.29 -6.86 -17.65
C LEU A 103 -4.18 -7.40 -16.21
N GLN A 104 -5.04 -8.35 -15.85
CA GLN A 104 -4.83 -9.49 -14.92
C GLN A 104 -6.17 -10.25 -14.76
N GLN A 105 -6.83 -10.52 -15.88
CA GLN A 105 -7.81 -11.60 -16.03
C GLN A 105 -7.38 -12.42 -17.26
N GLN A 106 -6.34 -13.21 -17.05
CA GLN A 106 -5.71 -14.23 -17.92
C GLN A 106 -4.34 -14.45 -17.23
N GLU A 107 -3.96 -15.60 -16.68
CA GLU A 107 -4.45 -16.96 -16.78
C GLU A 107 -4.13 -17.66 -15.45
N GLY A 108 -5.02 -18.52 -14.99
CA GLY A 108 -4.61 -19.70 -14.25
C GLY A 108 -4.41 -20.81 -15.27
N THR A 109 -3.28 -21.51 -15.21
CA THR A 109 -3.20 -22.95 -15.43
C THR A 109 -1.96 -23.45 -14.71
N CYS A 110 -2.19 -24.45 -13.86
CA CYS A 110 -1.19 -25.31 -13.26
C CYS A 110 -0.37 -26.01 -14.34
N GLU A 111 0.91 -26.25 -14.06
CA GLU A 111 1.59 -27.53 -14.25
C GLU A 111 2.62 -27.72 -13.13
#